data_AF-A0A358XUX7-F1
#
_entry.id   AF-A0A358XUX7-F1
#
_cell.length_a   1.000
_cell.length_b   1.000
_cell.length_c   1.000
_cell.angle_alpha   90.00
_cell.angle_beta   90.00
_cell.angle_gamma   90.00
#
_symmetry.space_group_name_H-M   'P 1'
#
loop_
_entity.id
_entity.type
_entity.pdbx_description
1 polymer ?
#
loop_
_entity_poly.entity_id
_entity_poly.type
_entity_poly.pdbx_seq_one_letter_code
_entity_poly.pdbx_strand_id
1 'polypeptide(L)' 'MMDEKPNCWRCRHFQITHHKSFPYGCLVMGFKSRQLPCLEVLSVDGVPCKRFEIKLHLKSR' A
#
# COMPACT_ATOMS: atom_id res chain seq x y z
N MET A 1 19.01 -7.39 -9.89
CA MET A 1 17.65 -6.99 -10.29
C MET A 1 16.72 -7.42 -9.16
N MET A 2 16.53 -6.56 -8.15
CA MET A 2 15.56 -6.82 -7.09
C MET A 2 14.32 -6.01 -7.43
N ASP A 3 13.35 -6.65 -8.08
CA ASP A 3 11.97 -6.16 -8.14
C ASP A 3 11.41 -6.27 -6.72
N GLU A 4 11.75 -5.30 -5.85
CA GLU A 4 11.13 -5.15 -4.55
C GLU A 4 9.67 -4.79 -4.79
N LYS A 5 8.84 -5.83 -4.96
CA LYS A 5 7.39 -5.69 -4.99
C LYS A 5 6.96 -4.78 -3.84
N PRO A 6 6.25 -3.67 -4.12
CA PRO A 6 5.91 -2.69 -3.10
C PRO A 6 5.08 -3.35 -2.01
N ASN A 7 5.68 -3.54 -0.83
CA ASN A 7 5.08 -4.25 0.29
C ASN A 7 4.15 -3.32 1.06
N CYS A 8 2.85 -3.34 0.74
CA CYS A 8 1.83 -2.53 1.41
C CYS A 8 1.91 -2.54 2.95
N TRP A 9 2.32 -3.65 3.58
CA TRP A 9 2.54 -3.75 5.03
C TRP A 9 3.61 -2.79 5.59
N ARG A 10 4.69 -2.57 4.82
CA ARG A 10 5.76 -1.63 5.13
C ARG A 10 5.42 -0.20 4.72
N CYS A 11 4.31 0.02 4.03
CA CYS A 11 3.90 1.35 3.61
C CYS A 11 3.37 2.16 4.80
N ARG A 12 3.70 3.45 4.86
CA ARG A 12 3.15 4.39 5.85
C ARG A 12 1.71 4.79 5.55
N HIS A 13 1.31 4.76 4.28
CA HIS A 13 -0.03 5.16 3.84
C HIS A 13 -1.05 4.03 3.85
N PHE A 14 -0.59 2.80 4.14
CA PHE A 14 -1.47 1.65 4.27
C PHE A 14 -2.26 1.74 5.57
N GLN A 15 -3.58 1.76 5.47
CA GLN A 15 -4.48 1.72 6.60
C GLN A 15 -5.47 0.55 6.48
N ILE A 16 -5.93 0.06 7.63
CA ILE A 16 -7.00 -0.92 7.70
C ILE A 16 -8.28 -0.15 8.03
N THR A 17 -9.27 -0.22 7.16
CA THR A 17 -10.52 0.57 7.22
C THR A 17 -11.61 -0.09 8.07
N HIS A 18 -11.39 -1.34 8.52
CA HIS A 18 -12.34 -2.14 9.32
C HIS A 18 -13.71 -2.35 8.65
N HIS A 19 -13.84 -2.03 7.36
CA HIS A 19 -15.07 -2.19 6.61
C HIS A 19 -15.12 -3.59 6.01
N LYS A 20 -16.17 -4.38 6.30
CA LYS A 20 -16.28 -5.78 5.86
C LYS A 20 -16.10 -5.94 4.34
N SER A 21 -16.65 -5.01 3.56
CA SER A 21 -16.53 -5.05 2.10
C SER A 21 -15.20 -4.52 1.57
N PHE A 22 -14.45 -3.73 2.34
CA PHE A 22 -13.16 -3.14 1.92
C PHE A 22 -12.27 -2.94 3.14
N PRO A 23 -11.55 -3.99 3.61
CA PRO A 23 -10.75 -3.91 4.82
C PRO A 23 -9.45 -3.11 4.65
N TYR A 24 -8.97 -2.92 3.42
CA TYR A 24 -7.72 -2.20 3.16
C TYR A 24 -8.00 -0.84 2.53
N GLY A 25 -7.16 0.15 2.86
CA GLY A 25 -7.22 1.48 2.27
C GLY A 25 -5.83 2.07 2.06
N CYS A 26 -5.72 2.89 1.01
CA CYS A 26 -4.53 3.70 0.74
C CYS A 26 -4.86 5.16 1.03
N LEU A 27 -4.22 5.74 2.04
CA LEU A 27 -4.42 7.15 2.42
C LEU A 27 -3.99 8.13 1.33
N VAL A 28 -2.89 7.83 0.63
CA VAL A 28 -2.35 8.73 -0.40
C VAL A 28 -3.19 8.74 -1.67
N MET A 29 -3.75 7.60 -2.06
CA MET A 29 -4.62 7.51 -3.23
C MET A 29 -6.10 7.73 -2.88
N GLY A 30 -6.47 7.73 -1.60
CA GLY A 30 -7.82 8.02 -1.12
C GLY A 30 -8.87 6.93 -1.41
N PHE A 31 -8.46 5.73 -1.83
CA PHE A 31 -9.39 4.63 -2.11
C PHE A 31 -9.29 3.48 -1.09
N LYS A 32 -10.34 2.67 -1.08
CA LYS A 32 -10.47 1.47 -0.25
C LYS A 32 -10.62 0.26 -1.16
N SER A 33 -9.99 -0.85 -0.80
CA SER A 33 -9.91 -2.06 -1.60
C SER A 33 -10.15 -3.32 -0.78
N ARG A 34 -10.60 -4.37 -1.46
CA ARG A 34 -10.74 -5.71 -0.89
C ARG A 34 -9.41 -6.42 -0.75
N GLN A 35 -8.53 -6.18 -1.73
CA GLN A 35 -7.18 -6.69 -1.74
C GLN A 35 -6.19 -5.60 -1.35
N LEU A 36 -4.91 -5.97 -1.25
CA LEU A 36 -3.86 -4.99 -0.96
C LEU A 36 -3.89 -3.86 -1.99
N PRO A 37 -3.81 -2.60 -1.58
CA PRO A 37 -3.93 -1.47 -2.51
C PRO A 37 -2.85 -1.47 -3.60
N CYS A 38 -1.68 -2.05 -3.35
CA CYS A 38 -0.63 -2.27 -4.35
C CYS A 38 -1.05 -3.21 -5.48
N LEU A 39 -1.90 -4.20 -5.19
CA LEU A 39 -2.44 -5.13 -6.21
C LEU A 39 -3.53 -4.45 -7.04
N GLU A 40 -4.43 -3.69 -6.40
CA GLU A 40 -5.43 -2.91 -7.13
C GLU A 40 -4.78 -1.89 -8.06
N VAL A 41 -3.76 -1.16 -7.59
CA VAL A 41 -3.02 -0.22 -8.43
C VAL A 41 -2.35 -0.93 -9.60
N LEU A 42 -1.79 -2.13 -9.39
CA LEU A 42 -1.21 -2.91 -10.46
C LEU A 42 -2.27 -3.37 -11.47
N SER A 43 -3.44 -3.80 -11.01
CA SER A 43 -4.55 -4.22 -11.87
C SER A 43 -5.17 -3.07 -12.66
N VAL A 44 -5.29 -1.89 -12.05
CA VAL A 44 -5.93 -0.71 -12.64
C VAL A 44 -4.95 0.06 -13.53
N ASP A 45 -3.75 0.35 -13.03
CA ASP A 45 -2.76 1.22 -13.67
C ASP A 45 -1.73 0.43 -14.49
N GLY A 46 -1.67 -0.90 -14.32
CA GLY A 46 -0.68 -1.76 -14.99
C GLY A 46 0.76 -1.59 -14.45
N VAL A 47 0.96 -0.71 -13.47
CA VAL A 47 2.27 -0.39 -12.90
C VAL A 47 2.29 -0.58 -11.38
N PRO A 48 3.45 -0.90 -10.78
CA PRO A 48 3.58 -1.01 -9.34
C PRO A 48 3.31 0.33 -8.66
N CYS A 49 2.82 0.28 -7.40
CA CYS A 49 2.48 1.46 -6.63
C CYS A 49 3.68 2.43 -6.48
N LYS A 50 3.69 3.50 -7.30
CA LYS A 50 4.70 4.57 -7.29
C LYS A 50 4.64 5.46 -6.05
N ARG A 51 3.60 5.30 -5.25
CA ARG A 51 3.30 6.07 -4.02
C ARG A 51 3.56 5.24 -2.76
N PHE A 52 4.26 4.12 -2.92
CA PHE A 52 4.77 3.34 -1.81
C PHE A 52 5.83 4.16 -1.06
N GLU A 53 5.54 4.47 0.21
CA GLU A 53 6.51 5.11 1.09
C GLU A 53 6.74 4.24 2.31
N ILE A 54 7.99 3.82 2.50
CA ILE A 54 8.38 2.91 3.56
C ILE A 54 8.28 3.58 4.93
N LYS A 55 7.71 2.88 5.91
CA LYS A 55 7.81 3.24 7.33
C LYS A 55 9.25 3.06 7.77
N LEU A 56 10.04 4.11 7.67
CA LEU A 56 11.38 4.15 8.24
C LEU A 56 11.24 4.09 9.76
N HIS A 57 11.49 2.92 10.34
CA HIS A 57 11.79 2.81 11.76
C HIS A 57 13.22 3.35 11.92
N LEU A 58 13.35 4.68 11.99
CA LEU A 58 14.59 5.33 12.39
C LEU A 58 14.88 4.86 13.83
N LYS A 59 15.70 3.82 13.97
CA LYS A 59 16.39 3.56 15.23
C LYS A 59 17.33 4.73 15.46
N SER A 60 16.83 5.76 16.14
CA SER A 60 17.68 6.77 16.76
C SER A 60 18.59 6.03 17.75
N ARG A 61 19.88 6.03 17.43
CA ARG A 61 20.96 5.39 18.17
C ARG A 61 21.35 6.24 19.37
#